data_AF-A0A974KAJ4-F1
#
_entry.id   AF-A0A974KAJ4-F1
#
_cell.length_a   1.000
_cell.length_b   1.000
_cell.length_c   1.000
_cell.angle_alpha   90.00
_cell.angle_beta   90.00
_cell.angle_gamma   90.00
#
_symmetry.space_group_name_H-M   'P 1'
#
loop_
_entity.id
_entity.type
_entity.pdbx_description
1 polymer ?
#
loop_
_entity_poly.entity_id
_entity_poly.type
_entity_poly.pdbx_seq_one_letter_code
_entity_poly.pdbx_strand_id
1 'polypeptide(L)'
;MCPDKTRAKKQKQLIFPADDIHYPGQTNHDACYIPECVRQHNGEPLYILVAHWCLQQQDWVQRSQISEAFHITARRASYLMSYLRNKASRVVCVCRRQTLSNKA
;
A
#
# COMPACT_ATOMS: atom_id res chain seq x y z
N MET A 1 -28.59 -6.92 -34.85
CA MET A 1 -27.31 -7.52 -34.40
C MET A 1 -26.28 -6.41 -34.32
N CYS A 2 -25.91 -5.99 -33.10
CA CYS A 2 -24.90 -4.96 -32.87
C CYS A 2 -23.72 -5.61 -32.14
N PRO A 3 -22.48 -5.59 -32.66
CA PRO A 3 -21.34 -6.03 -31.86
C PRO A 3 -20.85 -4.87 -30.99
N ASP A 4 -20.87 -5.11 -29.68
CA ASP A 4 -20.38 -4.25 -28.62
C ASP A 4 -18.83 -4.19 -28.67
N LYS A 5 -18.27 -2.98 -28.76
CA LYS A 5 -16.82 -2.76 -28.81
C LYS A 5 -16.25 -2.80 -27.39
N THR A 6 -15.79 -3.96 -26.98
CA THR A 6 -15.06 -4.13 -25.71
C THR A 6 -13.74 -3.35 -25.72
N ARG A 7 -13.67 -2.32 -24.87
CA ARG A 7 -12.51 -1.46 -24.62
C ARG A 7 -11.36 -2.26 -23.99
N ALA A 8 -10.35 -2.59 -24.79
CA ALA A 8 -9.11 -3.20 -24.33
C ALA A 8 -8.41 -2.31 -23.29
N LYS A 9 -8.41 -2.74 -22.02
CA LYS A 9 -7.52 -2.19 -20.99
C LYS A 9 -6.12 -2.71 -21.26
N LYS A 10 -5.28 -1.83 -21.82
CA LYS A 10 -3.85 -2.04 -22.02
C LYS A 10 -3.18 -2.22 -20.65
N GLN A 11 -3.09 -3.46 -20.18
CA GLN A 11 -2.28 -3.84 -19.03
C GLN A 11 -0.82 -3.65 -19.42
N LYS A 12 -0.25 -2.54 -18.98
CA LYS A 12 1.18 -2.27 -19.08
C LYS A 12 1.85 -3.29 -18.15
N GLN A 13 2.34 -4.39 -18.72
CA GLN A 13 3.11 -5.40 -18.01
C GLN A 13 4.36 -4.71 -17.46
N LEU A 14 4.31 -4.36 -16.19
CA LEU A 14 5.45 -3.87 -15.44
C LEU A 14 6.21 -5.11 -14.99
N ILE A 15 7.29 -5.40 -15.69
CA ILE A 15 8.15 -6.56 -15.43
C ILE A 15 8.88 -6.29 -14.11
N PHE A 16 8.55 -7.03 -13.07
CA PHE A 16 9.25 -7.00 -11.79
C PHE A 16 10.01 -8.31 -11.59
N PRO A 17 11.23 -8.29 -10.99
CA PRO A 17 11.95 -9.50 -10.63
C PRO A 17 11.15 -10.30 -9.59
N ALA A 18 11.19 -11.63 -9.73
CA ALA A 18 10.25 -12.57 -9.11
C ALA A 18 10.27 -12.62 -7.57
N ASP A 19 11.28 -12.05 -6.93
CA ASP A 19 11.47 -12.09 -5.47
C ASP A 19 10.81 -10.92 -4.70
N ASP A 20 10.23 -9.94 -5.41
CA ASP A 20 9.74 -8.69 -4.83
C ASP A 20 8.22 -8.63 -4.58
N ILE A 21 7.53 -9.74 -4.83
CA ILE A 21 6.08 -9.77 -4.92
C ILE A 21 5.50 -10.54 -3.74
N HIS A 22 4.81 -9.82 -2.84
CA HIS A 22 3.97 -10.46 -1.84
C HIS A 22 2.68 -10.95 -2.49
N TYR A 23 2.49 -12.27 -2.50
CA TYR A 23 1.23 -12.94 -2.87
C TYR A 23 0.42 -13.23 -1.60
N PRO A 24 -0.52 -12.35 -1.23
CA PRO A 24 -1.51 -12.66 -0.20
C PRO A 24 -2.31 -13.91 -0.63
N GLY A 25 -2.48 -14.88 0.27
CA GLY A 25 -3.16 -16.16 0.02
C GLY A 25 -4.66 -16.07 -0.31
N GLN A 26 -5.17 -14.88 -0.65
CA GLN A 26 -6.55 -14.65 -1.06
C GLN A 26 -6.60 -13.99 -2.44
N THR A 27 -7.39 -14.57 -3.34
CA THR A 27 -7.54 -14.21 -4.76
C THR A 27 -8.00 -12.78 -5.04
N ASN A 28 -8.51 -12.06 -4.03
CA ASN A 28 -8.94 -10.66 -4.15
C ASN A 28 -7.86 -9.64 -3.77
N HIS A 29 -6.65 -10.08 -3.44
CA HIS A 29 -5.59 -9.17 -3.09
C HIS A 29 -4.58 -9.02 -4.23
N ASP A 30 -4.47 -7.80 -4.75
CA ASP A 30 -3.43 -7.46 -5.71
C ASP A 30 -2.05 -7.68 -5.09
N ALA A 31 -1.15 -8.27 -5.87
CA ALA A 31 0.29 -8.32 -5.63
C ALA A 31 0.79 -6.93 -5.20
N CYS A 32 1.46 -6.86 -4.04
CA CYS A 32 2.03 -5.62 -3.53
C CYS A 32 3.54 -5.67 -3.64
N TYR A 33 4.13 -4.54 -4.02
CA TYR A 33 5.58 -4.38 -3.98
C TYR A 33 6.01 -4.15 -2.53
N ILE A 34 7.02 -4.90 -2.08
CA ILE A 34 7.65 -4.70 -0.77
C ILE A 34 8.93 -3.87 -0.98
N PRO A 35 9.02 -2.65 -0.42
CA PRO A 35 10.26 -1.87 -0.46
C PRO A 35 11.44 -2.65 0.12
N GLU A 36 12.60 -2.53 -0.51
CA GLU A 36 13.84 -3.21 -0.11
C GLU A 36 14.16 -3.08 1.38
N CYS A 37 13.98 -1.88 1.91
CA CYS A 37 14.28 -1.54 3.30
C CYS A 37 13.40 -2.26 4.33
N VAL A 38 12.30 -2.92 3.93
CA VAL A 38 11.46 -3.74 4.80
C VAL A 38 11.38 -5.21 4.36
N ARG A 39 12.12 -5.62 3.34
CA ARG A 39 12.18 -7.03 2.89
C ARG A 39 12.72 -7.98 3.96
N GLN A 40 13.52 -7.50 4.90
CA GLN A 40 13.96 -8.32 6.04
C GLN A 40 12.81 -8.82 6.93
N HIS A 41 11.64 -8.20 6.84
CA HIS A 41 10.41 -8.60 7.54
C HIS A 41 9.48 -9.43 6.65
N ASN A 42 9.96 -9.95 5.51
CA ASN A 42 9.16 -10.76 4.60
C ASN A 42 8.55 -11.96 5.33
N GLY A 43 7.25 -12.15 5.18
CA GLY A 43 6.44 -13.13 5.95
C GLY A 43 5.48 -12.50 6.96
N GLU A 44 5.73 -11.26 7.40
CA GLU A 44 4.75 -10.50 8.18
C GLU A 44 3.58 -10.00 7.29
N PRO A 45 2.39 -9.78 7.85
CA PRO A 45 1.27 -9.23 7.09
C PRO A 45 1.57 -7.80 6.64
N LEU A 46 1.05 -7.41 5.48
CA LEU A 46 1.35 -6.12 4.82
C LEU A 46 1.28 -4.90 5.73
N TYR A 47 0.33 -4.84 6.67
CA TYR A 47 0.22 -3.70 7.58
C TYR A 47 1.42 -3.56 8.51
N ILE A 48 2.05 -4.67 8.93
CA ILE A 48 3.27 -4.66 9.75
C ILE A 48 4.46 -4.18 8.92
N LEU A 49 4.57 -4.61 7.66
CA LEU A 49 5.59 -4.09 6.74
C LEU A 49 5.45 -2.57 6.57
N VAL A 50 4.22 -2.07 6.40
CA VAL A 50 3.94 -0.63 6.35
C VAL A 50 4.35 0.06 7.65
N ALA A 51 4.08 -0.54 8.82
CA ALA A 51 4.48 0.03 10.11
C ALA A 51 6.00 0.18 10.23
N HIS A 52 6.77 -0.86 9.86
CA HIS A 52 8.22 -0.80 9.85
C HIS A 52 8.75 0.25 8.86
N TRP A 53 8.14 0.35 7.68
CA TRP A 53 8.51 1.34 6.70
C TRP A 53 8.26 2.77 7.20
N CYS A 54 7.12 3.01 7.88
CA CYS A 54 6.80 4.29 8.49
C CYS A 54 7.84 4.71 9.56
N LEU A 55 8.33 3.76 10.37
CA LEU A 55 9.37 4.05 11.37
C LEU A 55 10.68 4.54 10.74
N GLN A 56 11.03 4.03 9.56
CA GLN A 56 12.24 4.42 8.84
C GLN A 56 12.17 5.83 8.24
N GLN A 57 10.97 6.38 8.02
CA GLN A 57 10.83 7.71 7.43
C GLN A 57 11.23 8.83 8.39
N GLN A 58 11.24 8.57 9.70
CA GLN A 58 11.54 9.54 10.77
C GLN A 58 10.73 10.86 10.68
N ASP A 59 9.59 10.84 10.00
CA ASP A 59 8.69 11.98 9.84
C ASP A 59 7.24 11.48 9.67
N TRP A 60 6.31 12.42 9.62
CA TRP A 60 4.89 12.17 9.41
C TRP A 60 4.61 11.64 8.00
N VAL A 61 4.19 10.39 7.95
CA VAL A 61 3.83 9.72 6.70
C VAL A 61 2.40 10.03 6.28
N GLN A 62 2.22 10.38 5.01
CA GLN A 62 0.93 10.55 4.37
C GLN A 62 0.48 9.30 3.60
N ARG A 63 -0.83 9.23 3.33
CA ARG A 63 -1.45 8.16 2.53
C ARG A 63 -0.79 7.99 1.15
N SER A 64 -0.47 9.08 0.47
CA SER A 64 0.15 9.05 -0.87
C SER A 64 1.52 8.38 -0.84
N GLN A 65 2.35 8.70 0.16
CA GLN A 65 3.68 8.10 0.31
C GLN A 65 3.60 6.59 0.51
N ILE A 66 2.64 6.09 1.29
CA ILE A 66 2.40 4.64 1.44
C ILE A 66 1.93 4.02 0.12
N SER A 67 1.02 4.71 -0.58
CA SER A 67 0.50 4.27 -1.89
C SER A 67 1.63 4.08 -2.90
N GLU A 68 2.54 5.04 -2.96
CA GLU A 68 3.70 5.04 -3.85
C GLU A 68 4.72 4.00 -3.43
N ALA A 69 5.13 3.97 -2.16
CA ALA A 69 6.17 3.05 -1.70
C ALA A 69 5.79 1.57 -1.88
N PHE A 70 4.52 1.21 -1.66
CA PHE A 70 4.06 -0.18 -1.74
C PHE A 70 3.36 -0.53 -3.08
N HIS A 71 3.34 0.41 -4.03
CA HIS A 71 2.60 0.30 -5.30
C HIS A 71 1.14 -0.16 -5.13
N ILE A 72 0.48 0.31 -4.08
CA ILE A 72 -0.93 0.03 -3.81
C ILE A 72 -1.81 1.24 -4.14
N THR A 73 -3.12 1.03 -4.22
CA THR A 73 -4.05 2.15 -4.39
C THR A 73 -4.11 3.03 -3.15
N ALA A 74 -4.37 4.33 -3.33
CA ALA A 74 -4.56 5.27 -2.23
C ALA A 74 -5.68 4.82 -1.27
N ARG A 75 -6.73 4.18 -1.80
CA ARG A 75 -7.80 3.58 -1.00
C ARG A 75 -7.28 2.48 -0.08
N ARG A 76 -6.45 1.56 -0.61
CA ARG A 76 -5.84 0.48 0.17
C ARG A 76 -4.88 1.03 1.23
N ALA A 77 -4.09 2.05 0.90
CA ALA A 77 -3.25 2.76 1.86
C ALA A 77 -4.07 3.39 3.00
N SER A 78 -5.22 4.01 2.71
CA SER A 78 -6.13 4.54 3.74
C SER A 78 -6.66 3.45 4.67
N TYR A 79 -7.01 2.27 4.14
CA TYR A 79 -7.43 1.14 4.97
C TYR A 79 -6.29 0.66 5.87
N LEU A 80 -5.06 0.57 5.37
CA LEU A 80 -3.90 0.18 6.17
C LEU A 80 -3.63 1.19 7.30
N MET A 81 -3.68 2.50 7.03
CA MET A 81 -3.54 3.53 8.07
C MET A 81 -4.62 3.41 9.16
N SER A 82 -5.87 3.15 8.75
CA SER A 82 -6.99 2.96 9.69
C SER A 82 -6.81 1.69 10.52
N TYR A 83 -6.33 0.61 9.90
CA TYR A 83 -6.08 -0.66 10.55
C TYR A 83 -4.96 -0.56 11.58
N LEU A 84 -3.86 0.12 11.23
CA LEU A 84 -2.73 0.39 12.12
C LEU A 84 -3.18 1.09 13.40
N ARG A 85 -4.01 2.13 13.25
CA ARG A 85 -4.57 2.87 14.39
C ARG A 85 -5.42 2.00 15.32
N ASN A 86 -6.13 1.02 14.78
CA ASN A 86 -7.03 0.15 15.54
C ASN A 86 -6.35 -1.09 16.14
N LYS A 87 -5.12 -1.44 15.71
CA LYS A 87 -4.37 -2.62 16.15
C LYS A 87 -3.24 -2.27 17.13
N ALA A 88 -3.63 -1.59 18.22
CA ALA A 88 -2.71 -1.10 19.27
C ALA A 88 -1.89 -2.21 19.97
N SER A 89 -2.33 -3.48 19.92
CA SER A 89 -1.60 -4.60 20.52
C SER A 89 -0.31 -4.97 19.79
N ARG A 90 -0.16 -4.56 18.52
CA ARG A 90 1.03 -4.86 17.71
C ARG A 90 1.74 -3.59 17.22
N VAL A 91 1.03 -2.48 17.07
CA VAL A 91 1.60 -1.22 16.57
C VAL A 91 1.10 -0.05 17.42
N VAL A 92 2.04 0.72 17.96
CA VAL A 92 1.75 2.02 18.58
C VAL A 92 2.07 3.11 17.57
N CYS A 93 1.07 3.91 17.18
CA CYS A 93 1.25 5.00 16.23
C CYS A 93 0.59 6.29 16.72
N VAL A 94 1.19 7.43 16.39
CA VAL A 94 0.57 8.74 16.58
C VAL A 94 -0.06 9.17 15.26
N CYS A 95 -1.29 9.70 15.31
CA CYS A 95 -1.99 10.21 14.14
C CYS A 95 -2.26 11.71 14.30
N ARG A 96 -1.90 12.50 13.29
CA ARG A 96 -2.32 13.91 13.17
C ARG A 96 -3.30 14.08 12.02
N ARG A 97 -4.27 14.97 12.18
CA ARG A 97 -5.15 15.43 11.10
C ARG A 97 -4.78 16.86 10.76
N GLN A 98 -4.52 17.11 9.48
CA GLN A 98 -4.23 18.45 8.97
C GLN A 98 -5.26 18.77 7.90
N THR A 99 -5.94 19.90 8.05
CA THR A 99 -6.79 20.47 7.02
C THR A 99 -5.90 21.02 5.92
N LEU A 100 -5.95 20.38 4.74
CA LEU A 100 -5.31 20.92 3.54
C LEU A 100 -6.18 22.06 3.03
N SER A 101 -5.58 23.20 2.74
CA SER A 101 -6.30 24.30 2.08
C SER A 101 -6.76 23.82 0.72
N ASN A 102 -8.06 23.94 0.42
CA ASN A 102 -8.54 23.73 -0.95
C ASN A 102 -7.82 24.75 -1.84
N LYS A 103 -7.16 24.28 -2.91
CA LYS A 103 -6.75 25.19 -3.98
C LYS A 103 -8.05 25.77 -4.57
N ALA A 104 -8.31 27.04 -4.26
CA ALA A 104 -9.36 27.84 -4.85
C ALA A 104 -9.10 28.07 -6.34
#